data_AF-A0A7L1T7R2-F1
#
_entry.id   AF-A0A7L1T7R2-F1
#
_cell.length_a   1.000
_cell.length_b   1.000
_cell.length_c   1.000
_cell.angle_alpha   90.00
_cell.angle_beta   90.00
_cell.angle_gamma   90.00
#
_symmetry.space_group_name_H-M   'P 1'
#
loop_
_entity.id
_entity.type
_entity.pdbx_description
1 polymer ?
#
loop_
_entity_poly.entity_id
_entity_poly.type
_entity_poly.pdbx_seq_one_letter_code
_entity_poly.pdbx_strand_id
1 'polypeptide(L)'
;VCSATGKPAPKITWLDDSSLDEPSEIHHIQNANRTVTVVNRYTFSANHLRALTCLLSHPQGRKMKALYLEKEREGDQKSIIITAVLTVVVFLTVFLHYVMRLINRKRKKRERHSAPRTPAKEKGLHQDLSEEAMSLHTPKDQHIVYQNE
;
A
#
# COMPACT_ATOMS: atom_id res chain seq x y z
N VAL A 1 41.27 -1.58 8.57
CA VAL A 1 42.73 -1.42 8.81
C VAL A 1 43.41 -1.04 7.50
N CYS A 2 44.34 -0.08 7.54
CA CYS A 2 45.18 0.29 6.40
C CYS A 2 46.64 0.36 6.83
N SER A 3 47.55 -0.23 6.06
CA SER A 3 48.98 -0.27 6.38
C SER A 3 49.84 0.08 5.17
N ALA A 4 50.98 0.70 5.43
CA ALA A 4 51.96 1.01 4.40
C ALA A 4 53.36 1.06 5.00
N THR A 5 54.34 0.65 4.20
CA THR A 5 55.76 0.67 4.58
C THR A 5 56.50 1.63 3.65
N GLY A 6 57.33 2.49 4.21
CA GLY A 6 58.07 3.48 3.43
C GLY A 6 59.26 4.07 4.17
N LYS A 7 60.08 4.79 3.41
CA LYS A 7 61.17 5.63 3.92
C LYS A 7 61.16 6.94 3.12
N PRO A 8 60.80 8.10 3.74
CA PRO A 8 60.43 8.30 5.14
C PRO A 8 59.08 7.64 5.52
N ALA A 9 58.70 7.72 6.79
CA ALA A 9 57.43 7.14 7.26
C ALA A 9 56.24 7.68 6.46
N PRO A 10 55.39 6.82 5.88
CA PRO A 10 54.21 7.27 5.16
C PRO A 10 53.14 7.84 6.10
N LYS A 11 52.34 8.78 5.62
CA LYS A 11 51.17 9.30 6.35
C LYS A 11 49.91 8.57 5.87
N ILE A 12 49.16 7.98 6.80
CA ILE A 12 47.89 7.29 6.52
C ILE A 12 46.75 8.04 7.20
N THR A 13 45.73 8.41 6.42
CA THR A 13 44.52 9.09 6.91
C THR A 13 43.27 8.40 6.40
N TRP A 14 42.24 8.34 7.23
CA TRP A 14 40.90 7.91 6.83
C TRP A 14 40.09 9.10 6.35
N LEU A 15 39.34 8.91 5.26
CA LEU A 15 38.36 9.84 4.74
C LEU A 15 37.01 9.12 4.72
N ASP A 16 36.02 9.69 5.38
CA ASP A 16 34.65 9.18 5.46
C ASP A 16 33.61 10.27 5.14
N ASP A 17 32.39 9.83 4.83
CA ASP A 17 31.26 10.72 4.58
C ASP A 17 30.60 11.23 5.87
N SER A 18 30.84 10.55 7.00
CA SER A 18 30.33 10.89 8.32
C SER A 18 31.48 11.41 9.17
N SER A 19 31.33 12.50 9.93
CA SER A 19 32.38 12.95 10.85
C SER A 19 32.87 11.79 11.73
N LEU A 20 34.17 11.47 11.68
CA LEU A 20 34.83 10.43 12.48
C LEU A 20 34.39 10.53 13.96
N ASP A 21 33.45 9.69 14.39
CA ASP A 21 32.93 9.70 15.77
C ASP A 21 34.01 9.31 16.80
N GLU A 22 34.98 8.48 16.38
CA GLU A 22 36.04 7.98 17.23
C GLU A 22 37.42 8.19 16.57
N PRO A 23 38.45 8.61 17.32
CA PRO A 23 39.78 8.80 16.75
C PRO A 23 40.37 7.47 16.27
N SER A 24 41.03 7.52 15.11
CA SER A 24 41.73 6.36 14.57
C SER A 24 43.01 6.05 15.35
N GLU A 25 43.30 4.77 15.58
CA GLU A 25 44.50 4.31 16.27
C GLU A 25 45.66 4.12 15.28
N ILE A 26 46.77 4.85 15.50
CA ILE A 26 47.93 4.84 14.61
C ILE A 26 49.15 4.25 15.32
N HIS A 27 49.76 3.24 14.72
CA HIS A 27 51.01 2.64 15.18
C HIS A 27 52.13 2.78 14.16
N HIS A 28 53.35 2.96 14.67
CA HIS A 28 54.57 3.04 13.90
C HIS A 28 55.50 1.89 14.28
N ILE A 29 55.90 1.09 13.30
CA ILE A 29 56.79 -0.06 13.48
C ILE A 29 58.07 0.22 12.70
N GLN A 30 59.21 0.22 13.41
CA GLN A 30 60.54 0.35 12.81
C GLN A 30 61.01 -1.03 12.32
N ASN A 31 61.37 -1.14 11.05
CA ASN A 31 61.83 -2.39 10.45
C ASN A 31 63.36 -2.46 10.42
N ALA A 32 63.93 -3.67 10.41
CA ALA A 32 65.38 -3.89 10.36
C ALA A 32 66.08 -3.21 9.15
N ASN A 33 65.36 -3.06 8.04
CA ASN A 33 65.83 -2.40 6.82
C ASN A 33 65.74 -0.86 6.86
N ARG A 34 65.54 -0.25 8.04
CA ARG A 34 65.39 1.21 8.25
C ARG A 34 64.19 1.83 7.53
N THR A 35 63.18 1.03 7.17
CA THR A 35 61.87 1.52 6.74
C THR A 35 60.92 1.59 7.93
N VAL A 36 59.87 2.39 7.81
CA VAL A 36 58.81 2.50 8.82
C VAL A 36 57.52 1.95 8.24
N THR A 37 56.90 1.01 8.93
CA THR A 37 55.53 0.57 8.65
C THR A 37 54.58 1.39 9.53
N VAL A 38 53.63 2.06 8.91
CA VAL A 38 52.53 2.76 9.59
C VAL A 38 51.27 1.93 9.42
N VAL A 39 50.58 1.69 10.53
CA VAL A 39 49.29 0.99 10.57
C VAL A 39 48.28 1.93 11.18
N ASN A 40 47.22 2.24 10.44
CA ASN A 40 46.10 3.02 10.94
C ASN A 40 44.85 2.12 11.02
N ARG A 41 44.30 1.98 12.22
CA ARG A 41 43.09 1.21 12.51
C ARG A 41 41.97 2.16 12.87
N TYR A 42 40.90 2.11 12.10
CA TYR A 42 39.67 2.84 12.37
C TYR A 42 38.55 1.84 12.61
N THR A 43 37.85 2.02 13.74
CA THR A 43 36.69 1.25 14.14
C THR A 43 35.48 2.17 13.98
N PHE A 44 34.43 1.66 13.36
CA PHE A 44 33.25 2.46 13.05
C PHE A 44 31.98 1.62 13.07
N SER A 45 30.84 2.28 13.28
CA SER A 45 29.53 1.64 13.14
C SER A 45 29.14 1.52 11.67
N ALA A 46 28.82 0.30 11.24
CA ALA A 46 28.38 0.01 9.87
C ALA A 46 27.07 0.75 9.47
N ASN A 47 26.33 1.29 10.45
CA ASN A 47 25.04 1.94 10.20
C ASN A 47 25.17 3.31 9.51
N HIS A 48 26.27 4.02 9.72
CA HIS A 48 26.44 5.41 9.28
C HIS A 48 27.39 5.59 8.09
N LEU A 49 28.26 4.60 7.84
CA LEU A 49 29.28 4.67 6.80
C LEU A 49 28.85 4.00 5.50
N ARG A 50 28.82 4.79 4.42
CA ARG A 50 28.58 4.30 3.05
C ARG A 50 29.88 3.98 2.34
N ALA A 51 30.85 4.86 2.49
CA ALA A 51 32.17 4.74 1.90
C ALA A 51 33.24 5.16 2.91
N LEU A 52 34.33 4.40 2.93
CA LEU A 52 35.51 4.69 3.71
C LEU A 52 36.73 4.62 2.80
N THR A 53 37.52 5.69 2.75
CA THR A 53 38.73 5.74 1.92
C THR A 53 39.96 5.83 2.80
N CYS A 54 40.91 4.91 2.59
CA CYS A 54 42.26 5.07 3.11
C CYS A 54 43.09 5.89 2.13
N LEU A 55 43.60 7.04 2.58
CA LEU A 55 44.54 7.86 1.85
C LEU A 55 45.96 7.66 2.39
N LEU A 56 46.86 7.29 1.49
CA LEU A 56 48.30 7.18 1.72
C LEU A 56 49.00 8.39 1.08
N SER A 57 49.80 9.10 1.87
CA SER A 57 50.66 10.19 1.39
C SER A 57 52.12 9.90 1.70
N HIS A 58 52.97 9.92 0.67
CA HIS A 58 54.41 9.70 0.76
C HIS A 58 55.13 10.63 -0.24
N PRO A 59 56.41 11.01 -0.05
CA PRO A 59 57.14 11.85 -1.00
C PRO A 59 57.19 11.30 -2.44
N GLN A 60 57.13 9.99 -2.60
CA GLN A 60 57.10 9.33 -3.92
C GLN A 60 55.72 9.35 -4.58
N GLY A 61 54.69 9.83 -3.90
CA GLY A 61 53.34 9.94 -4.43
C GLY A 61 52.24 9.63 -3.43
N ARG A 62 51.00 9.87 -3.86
CA ARG A 62 49.79 9.56 -3.10
C ARG A 62 49.09 8.35 -3.70
N LYS A 63 48.51 7.52 -2.84
CA LYS A 63 47.65 6.39 -3.24
C LYS A 63 46.39 6.42 -2.38
N MET A 64 45.27 6.00 -2.93
CA MET A 64 44.05 5.84 -2.15
C MET A 64 43.40 4.49 -2.43
N LYS A 65 42.68 3.96 -1.45
CA LYS A 65 41.84 2.78 -1.60
C LYS A 65 40.49 3.04 -0.94
N ALA A 66 39.44 3.02 -1.74
CA ALA A 66 38.06 3.12 -1.27
C ALA A 66 37.52 1.73 -0.90
N LEU A 67 36.73 1.70 0.18
CA LEU A 67 35.95 0.57 0.64
C LEU A 67 34.49 1.04 0.66
N TYR A 68 33.64 0.37 -0.10
CA TYR A 68 32.21 0.61 -0.09
C TYR A 68 31.57 -0.40 0.84
N LEU A 69 30.83 0.09 1.83
CA LEU A 69 30.02 -0.76 2.69
C LEU A 69 28.67 -0.89 2.01
N GLU A 70 28.33 -2.11 1.61
CA GLU A 70 26.99 -2.43 1.11
C GLU A 70 26.01 -2.02 2.21
N LYS A 71 25.18 -1.01 1.93
CA LYS A 71 24.21 -0.51 2.89
C LYS A 71 23.28 -1.66 3.26
N GLU A 72 23.30 -2.09 4.52
CA GLU A 72 22.35 -3.10 4.99
C GLU A 72 20.94 -2.49 4.96
N ARG A 73 20.17 -2.87 3.93
CA ARG A 73 18.69 -3.01 3.91
C ARG A 73 17.79 -1.92 4.49
N GLU A 74 18.22 -0.67 4.64
CA GLU A 74 17.27 0.41 4.97
C GLU A 74 16.27 0.66 3.82
N GLY A 75 16.68 0.36 2.58
CA GLY A 75 15.79 0.37 1.42
C GLY A 75 14.80 -0.80 1.42
N ASP A 76 15.17 -1.94 1.99
CA ASP A 76 14.35 -3.15 1.98
C ASP A 76 13.18 -3.01 2.95
N GLN A 77 13.40 -2.50 4.17
CA GLN A 77 12.31 -2.25 5.11
C GLN A 77 11.32 -1.20 4.62
N LYS A 78 11.80 -0.08 4.04
CA LYS A 78 10.92 0.95 3.48
C LYS A 78 10.16 0.42 2.26
N SER A 79 10.80 -0.37 1.41
CA SER A 79 10.17 -1.03 0.26
C SER A 79 9.08 -2.02 0.71
N ILE A 80 9.34 -2.82 1.73
CA ILE A 80 8.38 -3.77 2.31
C ILE A 80 7.16 -3.03 2.89
N ILE A 81 7.38 -1.96 3.66
CA ILE A 81 6.28 -1.17 4.24
C ILE A 81 5.44 -0.52 3.15
N ILE A 82 6.06 0.11 2.14
CA ILE A 82 5.34 0.72 1.02
C ILE A 82 4.54 -0.35 0.26
N THR A 83 5.14 -1.50 -0.03
CA THR A 83 4.48 -2.61 -0.74
C THR A 83 3.29 -3.17 0.06
N ALA A 84 3.44 -3.34 1.37
CA ALA A 84 2.36 -3.79 2.24
C ALA A 84 1.19 -2.80 2.27
N VAL A 85 1.47 -1.49 2.36
CA VAL A 85 0.43 -0.45 2.32
C VAL A 85 -0.30 -0.44 0.97
N LEU A 86 0.45 -0.49 -0.14
CA LEU A 86 -0.13 -0.49 -1.48
C LEU A 86 -1.04 -1.70 -1.72
N THR A 87 -0.63 -2.89 -1.27
CA THR A 87 -1.45 -4.10 -1.41
C THR A 87 -2.76 -3.97 -0.63
N VAL A 88 -2.71 -3.55 0.64
CA VAL A 88 -3.92 -3.34 1.46
C VAL A 88 -4.89 -2.35 0.82
N VAL A 89 -4.40 -1.21 0.31
CA VAL A 89 -5.23 -0.21 -0.36
C VAL A 89 -5.93 -0.80 -1.59
N VAL A 90 -5.19 -1.53 -2.44
CA VAL A 90 -5.76 -2.17 -3.64
C VAL A 90 -6.83 -3.19 -3.24
N PHE A 91 -6.57 -4.05 -2.26
CA PHE A 91 -7.55 -5.03 -1.79
C PHE A 91 -8.83 -4.36 -1.27
N LEU A 92 -8.72 -3.28 -0.49
CA LEU A 92 -9.87 -2.53 0.01
C LEU A 92 -10.68 -1.91 -1.13
N THR A 93 -10.02 -1.32 -2.14
CA THR A 93 -10.72 -0.72 -3.28
C THR A 93 -11.48 -1.77 -4.11
N VAL A 94 -10.87 -2.93 -4.37
CA VAL A 94 -11.49 -4.05 -5.10
C VAL A 94 -12.67 -4.62 -4.30
N PHE A 95 -12.50 -4.79 -3.00
CA PHE A 95 -13.55 -5.28 -2.12
C PHE A 95 -14.76 -4.34 -2.09
N LEU A 96 -14.53 -3.04 -1.91
CA LEU A 96 -15.59 -2.03 -1.96
C LEU A 96 -16.30 -2.03 -3.32
N HIS A 97 -15.56 -2.11 -4.43
CA HIS A 97 -16.14 -2.19 -5.78
C HIS A 97 -17.01 -3.44 -5.96
N TYR A 98 -16.56 -4.58 -5.44
CA TYR A 98 -17.32 -5.83 -5.47
C TYR A 98 -18.62 -5.73 -4.67
N VAL A 99 -18.56 -5.20 -3.44
CA VAL A 99 -19.74 -4.95 -2.60
C VAL A 99 -20.72 -4.00 -3.30
N MET A 100 -20.24 -2.90 -3.87
CA MET A 100 -21.07 -1.96 -4.62
C MET A 100 -21.76 -2.62 -5.83
N ARG A 101 -21.03 -3.45 -6.58
CA ARG A 101 -21.63 -4.23 -7.69
C ARG A 101 -22.70 -5.19 -7.20
N LEU A 102 -22.49 -5.88 -6.07
CA LEU A 102 -23.50 -6.78 -5.50
C LEU A 102 -24.74 -6.02 -5.05
N ILE A 103 -24.58 -4.87 -4.39
CA ILE A 103 -25.70 -4.01 -3.98
C ILE A 103 -26.48 -3.53 -5.21
N ASN A 104 -25.80 -3.05 -6.25
CA ASN A 104 -26.43 -2.60 -7.48
C ASN A 104 -27.16 -3.73 -8.23
N ARG A 105 -26.58 -4.94 -8.26
CA ARG A 105 -27.26 -6.12 -8.82
C ARG A 105 -28.54 -6.45 -8.05
N LYS A 106 -28.49 -6.41 -6.71
CA LYS A 106 -29.66 -6.62 -5.84
C LYS A 106 -30.71 -5.52 -6.04
N ARG A 107 -30.31 -4.25 -6.11
CA ARG A 107 -31.20 -3.11 -6.38
C ARG A 107 -31.88 -3.24 -7.74
N LYS A 108 -31.13 -3.49 -8.81
CA LYS A 108 -31.67 -3.71 -10.16
C LYS A 108 -32.64 -4.90 -10.22
N LYS A 109 -32.37 -5.98 -9.48
CA LYS A 109 -33.30 -7.12 -9.36
C LYS A 109 -34.60 -6.71 -8.65
N ARG A 110 -34.51 -5.91 -7.57
CA ARG A 110 -35.71 -5.37 -6.88
C ARG A 110 -36.51 -4.45 -7.79
N GLU A 111 -35.86 -3.52 -8.51
CA GLU A 111 -36.52 -2.62 -9.47
C GLU A 111 -37.24 -3.40 -10.58
N ARG A 112 -36.63 -4.47 -11.11
CA ARG A 112 -37.29 -5.35 -12.10
C ARG A 112 -38.50 -6.09 -11.54
N HIS A 113 -38.52 -6.42 -10.25
CA HIS A 113 -39.69 -7.00 -9.59
C HIS A 113 -40.75 -5.97 -9.18
N SER A 114 -40.39 -4.68 -9.13
CA SER A 114 -41.29 -3.57 -8.78
C SER A 114 -41.83 -2.79 -9.99
N ALA A 115 -41.52 -3.18 -11.23
CA ALA A 115 -42.17 -2.61 -12.41
C ALA A 115 -43.67 -3.00 -12.43
N PRO A 116 -44.61 -2.04 -12.65
CA PRO A 116 -46.04 -2.31 -12.61
C PRO A 116 -46.45 -3.37 -13.64
N ARG A 117 -47.30 -4.33 -13.21
CA ARG A 117 -48.02 -5.19 -14.15
C ARG A 117 -48.87 -4.31 -15.07
N THR A 118 -48.65 -4.45 -16.37
CA THR A 118 -49.49 -3.93 -17.45
C THR A 118 -50.99 -4.15 -17.19
N PRO A 119 -51.87 -3.19 -17.57
CA PRO A 119 -53.31 -3.28 -17.39
C PRO A 119 -53.90 -4.17 -18.49
N ALA A 120 -54.07 -5.45 -18.20
CA ALA A 120 -54.83 -6.37 -19.04
C ALA A 120 -55.85 -7.13 -18.17
N LYS A 121 -56.64 -6.38 -17.39
CA LYS A 121 -57.85 -6.91 -16.74
C LYS A 121 -58.84 -5.82 -16.31
N GLU A 122 -59.10 -4.85 -17.19
CA GLU A 122 -60.12 -3.81 -16.98
C GLU A 122 -61.21 -3.88 -18.07
N LYS A 123 -61.56 -5.10 -18.50
CA LYS A 123 -62.71 -5.31 -19.41
C LYS A 123 -63.78 -6.24 -18.84
N GLY A 124 -63.51 -6.98 -17.76
CA GLY A 124 -64.50 -7.86 -17.12
C GLY A 124 -65.30 -7.20 -16.00
N LEU A 125 -64.70 -6.29 -15.23
CA LEU A 125 -65.35 -5.72 -14.05
C LEU A 125 -66.42 -4.66 -14.40
N HIS A 126 -66.26 -3.98 -15.54
CA HIS A 126 -67.18 -2.92 -15.95
C HIS A 126 -68.44 -3.46 -16.66
N GLN A 127 -68.40 -4.69 -17.19
CA GLN A 127 -69.57 -5.36 -17.76
C GLN A 127 -70.50 -5.89 -16.66
N ASP A 128 -69.94 -6.42 -15.57
CA ASP A 128 -70.71 -6.96 -14.44
C ASP A 128 -71.50 -5.86 -13.70
N LEU A 129 -70.87 -4.71 -13.48
CA LEU A 129 -71.53 -3.53 -12.89
C LEU A 129 -72.59 -2.89 -13.82
N SER A 130 -72.48 -3.08 -15.14
CA SER A 130 -73.46 -2.60 -16.11
C SER A 130 -74.71 -3.49 -16.17
N GLU A 131 -74.56 -4.81 -16.04
CA GLU A 131 -75.70 -5.73 -15.96
C GLU A 131 -76.43 -5.58 -14.62
N GLU A 132 -75.70 -5.42 -13.52
CA GLU A 132 -76.30 -5.25 -12.19
C GLU A 132 -77.09 -3.92 -12.08
N ALA A 133 -76.59 -2.83 -12.69
CA ALA A 133 -77.28 -1.54 -12.74
C ALA A 133 -78.53 -1.52 -13.65
N MET A 134 -78.60 -2.38 -14.67
CA MET A 134 -79.76 -2.44 -15.57
C MET A 134 -80.92 -3.26 -14.99
N SER A 135 -80.67 -4.14 -14.01
CA SER A 135 -81.70 -4.98 -13.37
C SER A 135 -82.51 -4.30 -12.25
N LEU A 136 -82.07 -3.13 -11.77
CA LEU A 136 -82.61 -2.49 -10.56
C LEU A 136 -83.71 -1.43 -10.81
N HIS A 137 -84.12 -1.21 -12.06
CA HIS A 137 -85.21 -0.29 -12.40
C HIS A 137 -86.50 -1.02 -12.80
N THR A 138 -87.24 -1.53 -11.82
CA THR A 138 -88.71 -1.68 -11.92
C THR A 138 -89.35 -1.23 -10.60
N PRO A 139 -90.20 -0.18 -10.62
CA PRO A 139 -90.93 0.25 -9.44
C PRO A 139 -91.96 -0.79 -8.99
N LYS A 140 -92.00 -0.93 -7.67
CA LYS A 140 -92.97 -1.63 -6.84
C LYS A 140 -94.39 -1.12 -7.15
N ASP A 141 -95.31 -2.02 -7.50
CA ASP A 141 -96.73 -1.76 -7.34
C ASP A 141 -97.38 -2.85 -6.48
N GLN A 142 -98.23 -2.39 -5.59
CA GLN A 142 -98.69 -3.08 -4.39
C GLN A 142 -100.17 -3.39 -4.61
N HIS A 143 -100.63 -4.63 -4.39
CA HIS A 143 -102.03 -4.78 -4.01
C HIS A 143 -102.26 -5.88 -2.97
N ILE A 144 -102.99 -5.43 -1.97
CA ILE A 144 -103.43 -6.01 -0.71
C ILE A 144 -104.52 -7.06 -0.97
N VAL A 145 -104.64 -8.08 -0.12
CA VAL A 145 -105.85 -8.42 0.69
C VAL A 145 -105.72 -9.82 1.34
N TYR A 146 -106.01 -9.80 2.65
CA TYR A 146 -106.34 -10.85 3.63
C TYR A 146 -106.91 -12.19 3.15
N GLN A 147 -106.66 -13.28 3.90
CA GLN A 147 -107.64 -13.79 4.88
C GLN A 147 -107.05 -14.88 5.80
N ASN A 148 -107.53 -14.85 7.05
CA ASN A 148 -107.25 -15.77 8.15
C ASN A 148 -108.10 -17.05 8.03
N GLU A 149 -107.61 -18.16 8.58
CA GLU A 149 -108.20 -18.90 9.70
C GLU A 149 -107.14 -19.81 10.34
#